data_AF-A0AAX2BQX8-F1
#
_entry.id   AF-A0AAX2BQX8-F1
#
_cell.length_a   1.000
_cell.length_b   1.000
_cell.length_c   1.000
_cell.angle_alpha   90.00
_cell.angle_beta   90.00
_cell.angle_gamma   90.00
#
_symmetry.space_group_name_H-M   'P 1'
#
loop_
_entity.id
_entity.type
_entity.pdbx_description
1 polymer ?
#
loop_
_entity_poly.entity_id
_entity_poly.type
_entity_poly.pdbx_seq_one_letter_code
_entity_poly.pdbx_strand_id
1 'polypeptide(L)'
;MQEFNQLTPHPGQFRKFRQPENAGKSKTDLLAADTAWRLWTVMGEIFSNRWTQKNGAAPSDMWIAQIGSMSEAQITLVCSQCMERCAAGNTWPPDLAEFVALVSASGANPFNLTSESIMAEYKRWRNESYRYSGSDKYPWKQDVLYHICIEMRRTGVERNLTEGELKKLAENLLTKWTKHLANGFSIPPIRQQLAAPRHPAGPTPAQILMEEYKRRKAAGLTK
;
A
#
# COMPACT_ATOMS: atom_id res chain seq x y z
N MET A 1 -39.31 46.79 43.30
CA MET A 1 -37.97 46.56 43.87
C MET A 1 -37.95 45.14 44.39
N GLN A 2 -37.24 44.26 43.71
CA GLN A 2 -37.08 42.86 44.09
C GLN A 2 -35.61 42.53 43.80
N GLU A 3 -34.82 42.42 44.87
CA GLU A 3 -33.38 42.18 44.79
C GLU A 3 -33.11 40.73 44.43
N PHE A 4 -32.36 40.54 43.34
CA PHE A 4 -31.94 39.25 42.83
C PHE A 4 -30.77 38.70 43.66
N ASN A 5 -30.99 37.50 44.18
CA ASN A 5 -30.03 36.75 44.98
C ASN A 5 -28.83 36.31 44.12
N GLN A 6 -27.63 36.62 44.58
CA GLN A 6 -26.36 36.33 43.91
C GLN A 6 -26.01 34.84 44.03
N LEU A 7 -25.92 34.14 42.89
CA LEU A 7 -25.29 32.81 42.80
C LEU A 7 -23.83 32.99 42.37
N THR A 8 -22.92 32.52 43.22
CA THR A 8 -21.47 32.47 43.02
C THR A 8 -21.08 31.50 41.89
N PRO A 9 -20.03 31.78 41.09
CA PRO A 9 -19.60 30.90 39.99
C PRO A 9 -18.68 29.78 40.47
N HIS A 10 -18.96 28.54 40.04
CA HIS A 10 -18.07 27.39 40.18
C HIS A 10 -16.80 27.55 39.33
N PRO A 11 -15.59 27.25 39.85
CA PRO A 11 -14.36 27.32 39.07
C PRO A 11 -14.27 26.14 38.09
N GLY A 12 -14.29 26.46 36.79
CA GLY A 12 -14.11 25.50 35.71
C GLY A 12 -12.71 24.86 35.72
N GLN A 13 -12.66 23.56 35.92
CA GLN A 13 -11.50 22.72 35.63
C GLN A 13 -11.61 22.19 34.19
N PHE A 14 -11.31 23.02 33.19
CA PHE A 14 -10.91 22.52 31.88
C PHE A 14 -9.39 22.38 31.87
N ARG A 15 -8.93 21.16 32.14
CA ARG A 15 -7.55 20.70 31.89
C ARG A 15 -7.15 21.10 30.47
N LYS A 16 -6.19 22.01 30.33
CA LYS A 16 -5.40 22.13 29.10
C LYS A 16 -4.80 20.75 28.82
N PHE A 17 -5.23 20.11 27.73
CA PHE A 17 -4.51 18.96 27.19
C PHE A 17 -3.08 19.40 26.92
N ARG A 18 -2.13 18.91 27.73
CA ARG A 18 -0.71 19.05 27.47
C ARG A 18 -0.41 18.20 26.23
N GLN A 19 -0.37 18.87 25.09
CA GLN A 19 0.21 18.38 23.85
C GLN A 19 1.63 17.82 24.12
N PRO A 20 1.93 16.53 23.82
CA PRO A 20 3.26 15.99 23.96
C PRO A 20 4.03 16.24 22.66
N GLU A 21 4.45 17.49 22.41
CA GLU A 21 5.09 17.86 21.15
C GLU A 21 6.31 18.71 21.39
N ASN A 22 7.45 18.03 21.54
CA ASN A 22 8.76 18.54 21.13
C ASN A 22 9.83 17.45 21.21
N ALA A 23 9.85 16.66 22.29
CA ALA A 23 10.93 15.69 22.53
C ALA A 23 11.00 14.57 21.48
N GLY A 24 9.86 14.09 20.98
CA GLY A 24 9.81 13.07 19.94
C GLY A 24 10.28 13.56 18.58
N LYS A 25 10.00 14.83 18.24
CA LYS A 25 10.36 15.42 16.95
C LYS A 25 11.88 15.63 16.84
N SER A 26 12.49 16.18 17.90
CA SER A 26 13.94 16.38 17.95
C SER A 26 14.74 15.08 17.84
N LYS A 27 14.27 13.98 18.43
CA LYS A 27 14.98 12.69 18.34
C LYS A 27 14.90 12.08 16.94
N THR A 28 13.76 12.19 16.27
CA THR A 28 13.58 11.70 14.90
C THR A 28 14.39 12.52 13.90
N ASP A 29 14.45 13.85 14.09
CA ASP A 29 15.24 14.75 13.24
C ASP A 29 16.74 14.46 13.37
N LEU A 30 17.24 14.16 14.57
CA LEU A 30 18.62 13.73 14.80
C LEU A 30 18.94 12.39 14.11
N LEU A 31 18.03 11.41 14.21
CA LEU A 31 18.19 10.10 13.57
C LEU A 31 18.21 10.21 12.03
N ALA A 32 17.38 11.09 11.47
CA ALA A 32 17.37 11.38 10.04
C ALA A 32 18.69 12.02 9.58
N ALA A 33 19.20 13.00 10.34
CA ALA A 33 20.49 13.63 10.06
C ALA A 33 21.65 12.64 10.14
N ASP A 34 21.69 11.78 11.16
CA ASP A 34 22.70 10.74 11.31
C ASP A 34 22.69 9.76 10.14
N THR A 35 21.49 9.35 9.70
CA THR A 35 21.31 8.45 8.55
C THR A 35 21.77 9.11 7.25
N ALA A 36 21.46 10.40 7.06
CA ALA A 36 21.92 11.17 5.92
C ALA A 36 23.44 11.31 5.87
N TRP A 37 24.09 11.53 7.02
CA TRP A 37 25.55 11.59 7.11
C TRP A 37 26.21 10.26 6.76
N ARG A 38 25.67 9.13 7.24
CA ARG A 38 26.16 7.80 6.85
C ARG A 38 26.10 7.59 5.34
N LEU A 39 24.98 7.96 4.71
CA LEU A 39 24.88 7.90 3.26
C LEU A 39 25.90 8.83 2.58
N TRP A 40 26.11 10.03 3.12
CA TRP A 40 27.09 10.98 2.62
C TRP A 40 28.51 10.41 2.60
N THR A 41 28.89 9.70 3.67
CA THR A 41 30.17 8.99 3.75
C THR A 41 30.28 7.91 2.68
N VAL A 42 29.28 7.03 2.58
CA VAL A 42 29.29 5.93 1.59
C VAL A 42 29.35 6.47 0.15
N MET A 43 28.56 7.49 -0.18
CA MET A 43 28.60 8.09 -1.52
C MET A 43 29.91 8.82 -1.80
N GLY A 44 30.52 9.41 -0.76
CA GLY A 44 31.87 9.96 -0.83
C GLY A 44 32.93 8.90 -1.12
N GLU A 45 32.81 7.68 -0.58
CA GLU A 45 33.70 6.56 -0.90
C GLU A 45 33.50 6.09 -2.35
N ILE A 46 32.25 5.96 -2.82
CA ILE A 46 31.93 5.49 -4.17
C ILE A 46 32.37 6.50 -5.25
N PHE A 47 32.06 7.78 -5.07
CA PHE A 47 32.26 8.81 -6.10
C PHE A 47 33.43 9.75 -5.82
N SER A 48 34.11 9.59 -4.68
CA SER A 48 35.23 10.44 -4.26
C SER A 48 34.86 11.94 -4.30
N ASN A 49 35.80 12.80 -4.67
CA ASN A 49 35.62 14.25 -4.76
C ASN A 49 34.45 14.69 -5.67
N ARG A 50 33.98 13.83 -6.58
CA ARG A 50 32.84 14.15 -7.45
C ARG A 50 31.55 14.28 -6.67
N TRP A 51 31.40 13.53 -5.56
CA TRP A 51 30.23 13.60 -4.68
C TRP A 51 30.08 15.00 -4.10
N THR A 52 31.13 15.48 -3.45
CA THR A 52 31.12 16.80 -2.79
C THR A 52 31.09 17.94 -3.80
N GLN A 53 31.67 17.75 -4.99
CA GLN A 53 31.57 18.73 -6.08
C GLN A 53 30.13 18.90 -6.57
N LYS A 54 29.34 17.82 -6.65
CA LYS A 54 27.96 17.87 -7.15
C LYS A 54 26.94 18.22 -6.07
N ASN A 55 27.07 17.64 -4.87
CA ASN A 55 26.05 17.68 -3.82
C ASN A 55 26.46 18.49 -2.58
N GLY A 56 27.72 18.95 -2.51
CA GLY A 56 28.27 19.68 -1.36
C GLY A 56 28.93 18.77 -0.31
N ALA A 57 29.70 19.39 0.57
CA ALA A 57 30.44 18.69 1.64
C ALA A 57 29.55 18.15 2.76
N ALA A 58 28.31 18.64 2.87
CA ALA A 58 27.34 18.23 3.87
C ALA A 58 25.95 18.06 3.22
N PRO A 59 25.10 17.15 3.74
CA PRO A 59 23.72 17.00 3.29
C PRO A 59 22.92 18.27 3.57
N SER A 60 22.18 18.74 2.56
CA SER A 60 21.20 19.82 2.75
C SER A 60 19.94 19.30 3.47
N ASP A 61 19.13 20.21 4.02
CA ASP A 61 17.88 19.85 4.71
C ASP A 61 16.95 18.97 3.86
N MET A 62 16.94 19.20 2.54
CA MET A 62 16.09 18.43 1.63
C MET A 62 16.61 17.00 1.42
N TRP A 63 17.94 16.82 1.39
CA TRP A 63 18.55 15.50 1.42
C TRP A 63 18.30 14.78 2.75
N ILE A 64 18.44 15.50 3.88
CA ILE A 64 18.17 14.94 5.22
C ILE A 64 16.71 14.47 5.31
N ALA A 65 15.76 15.29 4.87
CA ALA A 65 14.35 14.92 4.88
C ALA A 65 14.06 13.71 3.99
N GLN A 66 14.62 13.67 2.78
CA GLN A 66 14.40 12.56 1.85
C GLN A 66 14.99 11.27 2.40
N ILE A 67 16.25 11.27 2.84
CA ILE A 67 16.93 10.08 3.38
C ILE A 67 16.28 9.64 4.70
N GLY A 68 15.90 10.58 5.57
CA GLY A 68 15.24 10.28 6.83
C GLY A 68 13.86 9.64 6.67
N SER A 69 13.23 9.80 5.51
CA SER A 69 11.97 9.12 5.18
C SER A 69 12.16 7.68 4.67
N MET A 70 13.41 7.24 4.47
CA MET A 70 13.75 5.95 3.88
C MET A 70 14.12 4.90 4.94
N SER A 71 13.87 3.63 4.62
CA SER A 71 14.37 2.50 5.39
C SER A 71 15.80 2.14 4.98
N GLU A 72 16.52 1.46 5.87
CA GLU A 72 17.89 1.03 5.65
C GLU A 72 18.05 0.19 4.37
N ALA A 73 17.10 -0.72 4.11
CA ALA A 73 17.09 -1.53 2.88
C ALA A 73 17.00 -0.67 1.61
N GLN A 74 16.20 0.40 1.63
CA GLN A 74 16.08 1.31 0.48
C GLN A 74 17.40 2.06 0.25
N ILE A 75 18.07 2.50 1.33
CA ILE A 75 19.36 3.18 1.25
C ILE A 75 20.41 2.23 0.66
N THR A 76 20.51 0.99 1.15
CA THR A 76 21.43 -0.02 0.61
C THR A 76 21.19 -0.30 -0.87
N LEU A 77 19.93 -0.40 -1.28
CA LEU A 77 19.58 -0.68 -2.67
C LEU A 77 19.96 0.46 -3.60
N VAL A 78 19.75 1.72 -3.19
CA VAL A 78 20.19 2.87 -3.99
C VAL A 78 21.71 2.94 -4.09
N CYS A 79 22.45 2.59 -3.03
CA CYS A 79 23.91 2.43 -3.11
C CYS A 79 24.32 1.36 -4.14
N SER A 80 23.65 0.20 -4.15
CA SER A 80 23.88 -0.85 -5.16
C SER A 80 23.68 -0.33 -6.57
N GLN A 81 22.56 0.35 -6.83
CA GLN A 81 22.27 0.92 -8.15
C GLN A 81 23.27 2.00 -8.57
N CYS A 82 23.79 2.79 -7.62
CA CYS A 82 24.87 3.74 -7.89
C CYS A 82 26.14 3.02 -8.35
N MET A 83 26.51 1.90 -7.70
CA MET A 83 27.66 1.09 -8.11
C MET A 83 27.44 0.41 -9.48
N GLU A 84 26.24 -0.11 -9.74
CA GLU A 84 25.88 -0.68 -11.06
C GLU A 84 25.96 0.38 -12.17
N ARG A 85 25.48 1.60 -11.92
CA ARG A 85 25.64 2.73 -12.86
C ARG A 85 27.10 3.04 -13.13
N CYS A 86 27.95 3.02 -12.10
CA CYS A 86 29.39 3.19 -12.28
C CYS A 86 29.99 2.08 -13.15
N ALA A 87 29.62 0.81 -12.90
CA ALA A 87 30.05 -0.33 -13.70
C ALA A 87 29.59 -0.23 -15.17
N ALA A 88 28.42 0.37 -15.41
CA ALA A 88 27.89 0.67 -16.75
C ALA A 88 28.55 1.91 -17.41
N GLY A 89 29.57 2.52 -16.80
CA GLY A 89 30.29 3.69 -17.32
C GLY A 89 29.76 5.05 -16.86
N ASN A 90 28.62 5.11 -16.17
CA ASN A 90 28.06 6.34 -15.61
C ASN A 90 28.69 6.64 -14.24
N THR A 91 29.90 7.21 -14.27
CA THR A 91 30.74 7.45 -13.08
C THR A 91 30.49 8.80 -12.39
N TRP A 92 29.41 9.50 -12.74
CA TRP A 92 29.00 10.74 -12.07
C TRP A 92 27.96 10.44 -10.99
N PRO A 93 28.09 11.04 -9.79
CA PRO A 93 27.12 10.86 -8.72
C PRO A 93 25.73 11.35 -9.12
N PRO A 94 24.65 10.77 -8.56
CA PRO A 94 23.31 11.29 -8.73
C PRO A 94 23.16 12.65 -8.01
N ASP A 95 22.43 13.59 -8.61
CA ASP A 95 21.84 14.70 -7.83
C ASP A 95 20.61 14.22 -7.06
N LEU A 96 19.97 15.11 -6.30
CA LEU A 96 18.80 14.77 -5.50
C LEU A 96 17.62 14.25 -6.34
N ALA A 97 17.40 14.80 -7.54
CA ALA A 97 16.29 14.37 -8.40
C ALA A 97 16.57 12.99 -9.00
N GLU A 98 17.79 12.76 -9.48
CA GLU A 98 18.25 11.45 -9.92
C GLU A 98 18.21 10.43 -8.78
N PHE A 99 18.57 10.82 -7.57
CA PHE A 99 18.51 9.97 -6.38
C PHE A 99 17.08 9.55 -6.07
N VAL A 100 16.13 10.49 -6.03
CA VAL A 100 14.70 10.18 -5.85
C VAL A 100 14.16 9.27 -6.96
N ALA A 101 14.63 9.45 -8.20
CA ALA A 101 14.28 8.56 -9.31
C ALA A 101 14.83 7.14 -9.10
N LEU A 102 16.07 6.99 -8.61
CA LEU A 102 16.68 5.69 -8.27
C LEU A 102 15.91 5.00 -7.14
N VAL A 103 15.58 5.74 -6.08
CA VAL A 103 14.70 5.24 -5.00
C VAL A 103 13.39 4.73 -5.59
N SER A 104 12.72 5.51 -6.43
CA SER A 104 11.44 5.12 -7.02
C SER A 104 11.56 3.89 -7.92
N ALA A 105 12.60 3.82 -8.76
CA ALA A 105 12.87 2.72 -9.67
C ALA A 105 13.28 1.43 -8.95
N SER A 106 13.88 1.55 -7.77
CA SER A 106 14.36 0.42 -6.99
C SER A 106 13.24 -0.44 -6.37
N GLY A 107 11.98 0.00 -6.42
CA GLY A 107 10.91 -0.67 -5.69
C GLY A 107 11.11 -0.58 -4.18
N ALA A 108 11.87 0.43 -3.73
CA ALA A 108 12.04 0.84 -2.36
C ALA A 108 10.67 1.22 -1.78
N ASN A 109 9.93 0.21 -1.37
CA ASN A 109 8.74 0.29 -0.54
C ASN A 109 8.71 -1.00 0.28
N PRO A 110 7.93 -1.07 1.36
CA PRO A 110 7.91 -2.24 2.24
C PRO A 110 7.55 -3.57 1.55
N PHE A 111 7.01 -3.52 0.32
CA PHE A 111 6.64 -4.69 -0.47
C PHE A 111 7.75 -5.15 -1.43
N ASN A 112 8.80 -4.34 -1.64
CA ASN A 112 9.82 -4.56 -2.67
C ASN A 112 9.22 -4.76 -4.07
N LEU A 113 8.19 -3.98 -4.41
CA LEU A 113 7.46 -4.07 -5.69
C LEU A 113 7.70 -2.83 -6.55
N THR A 114 7.73 -3.00 -7.87
CA THR A 114 7.67 -1.92 -8.86
C THR A 114 6.36 -1.96 -9.64
N SER A 115 6.05 -0.90 -10.38
CA SER A 115 4.86 -0.90 -11.26
C SER A 115 4.98 -1.94 -12.37
N GLU A 116 6.19 -2.18 -12.88
CA GLU A 116 6.47 -3.26 -13.84
C GLU A 116 6.19 -4.64 -13.22
N SER A 117 6.66 -4.89 -12.00
CA SER A 117 6.41 -6.16 -11.31
C SER A 117 4.91 -6.38 -11.05
N ILE A 118 4.17 -5.32 -10.70
CA ILE A 118 2.72 -5.38 -10.52
C ILE A 118 2.03 -5.68 -11.86
N MET A 119 2.41 -4.98 -12.94
CA MET A 119 1.85 -5.20 -14.27
C MET A 119 2.11 -6.64 -14.77
N ALA A 120 3.30 -7.17 -14.50
CA ALA A 120 3.65 -8.55 -14.82
C ALA A 120 2.79 -9.56 -14.04
N GLU A 121 2.61 -9.35 -12.73
CA GLU A 121 1.74 -10.21 -11.92
C GLU A 121 0.27 -10.09 -12.33
N TYR A 122 -0.21 -8.88 -12.64
CA TYR A 122 -1.56 -8.65 -13.16
C TYR A 122 -1.80 -9.40 -14.47
N LYS A 123 -0.86 -9.33 -15.42
CA LYS A 123 -0.93 -10.07 -16.69
C LYS A 123 -0.94 -11.57 -16.44
N ARG A 124 -0.08 -12.08 -15.55
CA ARG A 124 -0.04 -13.48 -15.18
C ARG A 124 -1.39 -13.94 -14.60
N TRP A 125 -1.90 -13.23 -13.62
CA TRP A 125 -3.20 -13.53 -13.00
C TRP A 125 -4.33 -13.48 -14.04
N ARG A 126 -4.38 -12.49 -14.93
CA ARG A 126 -5.38 -12.42 -16.01
C ARG A 126 -5.33 -13.65 -16.92
N ASN A 127 -4.14 -14.19 -17.17
CA ASN A 127 -3.93 -15.34 -18.03
C ASN A 127 -4.08 -16.70 -17.33
N GLU A 128 -3.95 -16.77 -16.01
CA GLU A 128 -3.96 -18.05 -15.26
C GLU A 128 -5.13 -18.17 -14.29
N SER A 129 -5.85 -17.08 -13.99
CA SER A 129 -6.93 -17.04 -13.00
C SER A 129 -8.06 -18.03 -13.29
N TYR A 130 -8.32 -18.36 -14.56
CA TYR A 130 -9.34 -19.34 -14.95
C TYR A 130 -9.07 -20.75 -14.41
N ARG A 131 -7.83 -21.05 -14.00
CA ARG A 131 -7.44 -22.34 -13.41
C ARG A 131 -7.88 -22.47 -11.95
N TYR A 132 -8.33 -21.38 -11.34
CA TYR A 132 -8.73 -21.32 -9.94
C TYR A 132 -10.22 -20.97 -9.86
N SER A 133 -10.90 -21.47 -8.82
CA SER A 133 -12.34 -21.21 -8.63
C SER A 133 -12.67 -19.74 -8.29
N GLY A 134 -11.65 -18.94 -8.01
CA GLY A 134 -11.79 -17.54 -7.63
C GLY A 134 -10.43 -16.86 -7.53
N SER A 135 -10.43 -15.53 -7.55
CA SER A 135 -9.19 -14.75 -7.41
C SER A 135 -8.62 -14.82 -5.99
N ASP A 136 -9.45 -15.12 -5.00
CA ASP A 136 -9.06 -15.41 -3.62
C ASP A 136 -8.33 -16.75 -3.46
N LYS A 137 -8.42 -17.64 -4.47
CA LYS A 137 -7.74 -18.94 -4.51
C LYS A 137 -6.51 -18.97 -5.41
N TYR A 138 -6.24 -17.87 -6.12
CA TYR A 138 -5.01 -17.73 -6.90
C TYR A 138 -3.80 -17.61 -5.97
N PRO A 139 -2.65 -18.24 -6.28
CA PRO A 139 -1.45 -18.21 -5.44
C PRO A 139 -0.69 -16.89 -5.58
N TRP A 140 -1.21 -15.83 -4.94
CA TRP A 140 -0.54 -14.54 -4.88
C TRP A 140 0.79 -14.62 -4.14
N LYS A 141 1.83 -13.95 -4.66
CA LYS A 141 3.14 -13.87 -3.99
C LYS A 141 3.09 -13.06 -2.69
N GLN A 142 2.22 -12.07 -2.65
CA GLN A 142 2.01 -11.19 -1.50
C GLN A 142 0.52 -10.78 -1.47
N ASP A 143 -0.05 -10.65 -0.27
CA ASP A 143 -1.46 -10.25 -0.11
C ASP A 143 -1.76 -8.88 -0.74
N VAL A 144 -0.80 -7.95 -0.74
CA VAL A 144 -0.96 -6.63 -1.36
C VAL A 144 -1.21 -6.73 -2.88
N LEU A 145 -0.62 -7.72 -3.54
CA LEU A 145 -0.79 -7.93 -4.99
C LEU A 145 -2.21 -8.33 -5.33
N TYR A 146 -2.87 -9.13 -4.49
CA TYR A 146 -4.29 -9.43 -4.64
C TYR A 146 -5.11 -8.14 -4.63
N HIS A 147 -4.96 -7.32 -3.58
CA HIS A 147 -5.74 -6.09 -3.45
C HIS A 147 -5.48 -5.12 -4.61
N ILE A 148 -4.21 -4.94 -5.01
CA ILE A 148 -3.85 -4.06 -6.13
C ILE A 148 -4.43 -4.59 -7.45
N CYS A 149 -4.25 -5.87 -7.76
CA CYS A 149 -4.67 -6.43 -9.06
C CYS A 149 -6.20 -6.49 -9.20
N ILE A 150 -6.94 -6.77 -8.13
CA ILE A 150 -8.40 -6.72 -8.12
C ILE A 150 -8.89 -5.30 -8.41
N GLU A 151 -8.31 -4.31 -7.72
CA GLU A 151 -8.62 -2.89 -7.93
C GLU A 151 -8.29 -2.43 -9.36
N MET A 152 -7.11 -2.82 -9.88
CA MET A 152 -6.72 -2.55 -11.26
C MET A 152 -7.72 -3.12 -12.26
N ARG A 153 -8.21 -4.37 -12.06
CA ARG A 153 -9.20 -4.96 -12.96
C ARG A 153 -10.52 -4.19 -12.91
N ARG A 154 -11.01 -3.86 -11.71
CA ARG A 154 -12.26 -3.13 -11.54
C ARG A 154 -12.18 -1.76 -12.20
N THR A 155 -11.21 -0.94 -11.82
CA THR A 155 -11.07 0.43 -12.34
C THR A 155 -10.69 0.45 -13.82
N GLY A 156 -9.86 -0.52 -14.26
CA GLY A 156 -9.48 -0.65 -15.67
C GLY A 156 -10.67 -0.92 -16.58
N VAL A 157 -11.60 -1.80 -16.16
CA VAL A 157 -12.84 -2.08 -16.89
C VAL A 157 -13.83 -0.92 -16.78
N GLU A 158 -14.04 -0.36 -15.59
CA GLU A 158 -14.99 0.74 -15.37
C GLU A 158 -14.63 2.00 -16.17
N ARG A 159 -13.33 2.28 -16.33
CA ARG A 159 -12.83 3.50 -16.98
C ARG A 159 -12.23 3.27 -18.37
N ASN A 160 -12.25 2.05 -18.90
CA ASN A 160 -11.63 1.68 -20.18
C ASN A 160 -10.17 2.16 -20.32
N LEU A 161 -9.35 1.92 -19.29
CA LEU A 161 -7.98 2.43 -19.25
C LEU A 161 -7.07 1.76 -20.29
N THR A 162 -6.21 2.56 -20.91
CA THR A 162 -5.08 2.09 -21.72
C THR A 162 -4.00 1.44 -20.85
N GLU A 163 -3.04 0.74 -21.48
CA GLU A 163 -1.94 0.09 -20.75
C GLU A 163 -1.08 1.10 -19.96
N GLY A 164 -0.82 2.28 -20.52
CA GLY A 164 -0.07 3.34 -19.83
C GLY A 164 -0.83 3.90 -18.63
N GLU A 165 -2.15 4.11 -18.77
CA GLU A 165 -2.99 4.55 -17.66
C GLU A 165 -3.12 3.48 -16.58
N LEU A 166 -3.15 2.20 -16.97
CA LEU A 166 -3.19 1.07 -16.05
C LEU A 166 -1.87 0.94 -15.26
N LYS A 167 -0.73 1.18 -15.91
CA LYS A 167 0.58 1.27 -15.23
C LYS A 167 0.60 2.42 -14.23
N LYS A 168 0.11 3.60 -14.62
CA LYS A 168 -0.01 4.75 -13.70
C LYS A 168 -0.95 4.46 -12.52
N LEU A 169 -2.03 3.70 -12.76
CA LEU A 169 -2.91 3.22 -11.68
C LEU A 169 -2.17 2.28 -10.72
N ALA A 170 -1.35 1.35 -11.24
CA ALA A 170 -0.53 0.46 -10.41
C ALA A 170 0.42 1.25 -9.49
N GLU A 171 1.09 2.28 -10.01
CA GLU A 171 1.97 3.18 -9.24
C GLU A 171 1.21 3.90 -8.12
N ASN A 172 0.03 4.44 -8.45
CA ASN A 172 -0.82 5.13 -7.48
C ASN A 172 -1.32 4.18 -6.37
N LEU A 173 -1.72 2.96 -6.73
CA LEU A 173 -2.18 1.95 -5.78
C LEU A 173 -1.03 1.47 -4.89
N LEU A 174 0.16 1.25 -5.44
CA LEU A 174 1.35 0.89 -4.67
C LEU A 174 1.73 1.99 -3.68
N THR A 175 1.69 3.25 -4.10
CA THR A 175 1.91 4.41 -3.22
C THR A 175 0.86 4.46 -2.11
N LYS A 176 -0.42 4.22 -2.43
CA LYS A 176 -1.51 4.16 -1.45
C LYS A 176 -1.25 3.07 -0.39
N TRP A 177 -0.90 1.85 -0.81
CA TRP A 177 -0.61 0.75 0.10
C TRP A 177 0.65 0.97 0.94
N THR A 178 1.65 1.65 0.38
CA THR A 178 2.87 2.02 1.10
C THR A 178 2.54 3.00 2.24
N LYS A 179 1.72 4.01 1.95
CA LYS A 179 1.20 4.94 2.98
C LYS A 179 0.32 4.24 4.01
N HIS A 180 -0.47 3.25 3.59
CA HIS A 180 -1.30 2.44 4.50
C HIS A 180 -0.44 1.73 5.56
N LEU A 181 0.67 1.11 5.16
CA LEU A 181 1.63 0.52 6.11
C LEU A 181 2.34 1.57 6.97
N ALA A 182 2.76 2.70 6.37
CA ALA A 182 3.43 3.78 7.10
C ALA A 182 2.55 4.36 8.23
N ASN A 183 1.23 4.33 8.03
CA ASN A 183 0.25 4.72 9.05
C ASN A 183 -0.01 3.63 10.12
N GLY A 184 0.74 2.51 10.09
CA GLY A 184 0.66 1.43 11.07
C GLY A 184 -0.46 0.41 10.83
N PHE A 185 -1.15 0.48 9.69
CA PHE A 185 -2.17 -0.51 9.35
C PHE A 185 -1.55 -1.75 8.72
N SER A 186 -2.15 -2.92 8.95
CA SER A 186 -1.74 -4.16 8.28
C SER A 186 -2.42 -4.31 6.92
N ILE A 187 -1.82 -5.13 6.04
CA ILE A 187 -2.50 -5.60 4.83
C ILE A 187 -3.64 -6.55 5.28
N PRO A 188 -4.88 -6.34 4.81
CA PRO A 188 -5.97 -7.27 5.09
C PRO A 188 -5.66 -8.65 4.49
N PRO A 189 -5.85 -9.76 5.23
CA PRO A 189 -5.66 -11.08 4.67
C PRO A 189 -6.67 -11.33 3.54
N ILE A 190 -6.29 -12.18 2.58
CA ILE A 190 -7.20 -12.61 1.51
C ILE A 190 -8.30 -13.48 2.13
N ARG A 191 -9.46 -12.87 2.38
CA ARG A 191 -10.60 -13.56 2.99
C ARG A 191 -11.22 -14.49 1.95
N GLN A 192 -11.09 -15.78 2.19
CA GLN A 192 -11.80 -16.79 1.43
C GLN A 192 -13.29 -16.72 1.81
N GLN A 193 -14.16 -16.59 0.81
CA GLN A 193 -15.59 -16.59 1.07
C GLN A 193 -15.98 -17.94 1.67
N LEU A 194 -16.48 -17.93 2.91
CA LEU A 194 -17.06 -19.12 3.51
C LEU A 194 -18.26 -19.55 2.65
N ALA A 195 -18.42 -20.86 2.45
CA ALA A 195 -19.59 -21.37 1.76
C ALA A 195 -20.84 -20.81 2.46
N ALA A 196 -21.73 -20.21 1.68
CA ALA A 196 -23.00 -19.71 2.22
C ALA A 196 -23.70 -20.88 2.96
N PRO A 197 -24.31 -20.63 4.14
CA PRO A 197 -25.09 -21.65 4.82
C PRO A 197 -26.07 -22.28 3.83
N ARG A 198 -25.87 -23.57 3.55
CA ARG A 198 -26.80 -24.31 2.72
C ARG A 198 -28.03 -24.60 3.56
N HIS A 199 -29.04 -23.76 3.47
CA HIS A 199 -30.36 -24.15 3.92
C HIS A 199 -30.82 -25.32 3.03
N PRO A 200 -31.38 -26.40 3.60
CA PRO A 200 -31.99 -27.43 2.77
C PRO A 200 -33.03 -26.73 1.89
N ALA A 201 -32.90 -26.88 0.58
CA ALA A 201 -33.91 -26.37 -0.33
C ALA A 201 -35.21 -27.08 0.06
N GLY A 202 -36.17 -26.33 0.62
CA GLY A 202 -37.52 -26.82 0.83
C GLY A 202 -38.10 -27.30 -0.50
N PRO A 203 -39.18 -28.10 -0.48
CA PRO A 203 -39.77 -28.61 -1.70
C PRO A 203 -40.05 -27.46 -2.67
N THR A 204 -39.54 -27.57 -3.88
CA THR A 204 -39.76 -26.53 -4.89
C THR A 204 -41.27 -26.44 -5.17
N PRO A 205 -41.79 -25.28 -5.60
CA PRO A 205 -43.21 -25.17 -5.96
C PRO A 205 -43.67 -26.26 -6.95
N ALA A 206 -42.80 -26.66 -7.87
CA ALA A 206 -43.05 -27.76 -8.79
C ALA A 206 -43.18 -29.12 -8.08
N GLN A 207 -42.36 -29.39 -7.06
CA GLN A 207 -42.46 -30.61 -6.24
C GLN A 207 -43.75 -30.63 -5.44
N ILE A 208 -44.16 -29.50 -4.85
CA ILE A 208 -45.42 -29.38 -4.11
C ILE A 208 -46.61 -29.68 -5.04
N LEU A 209 -46.63 -29.07 -6.23
CA LEU A 209 -47.68 -29.31 -7.23
C LEU A 209 -47.70 -30.76 -7.72
N MET A 210 -46.53 -31.38 -7.93
CA MET A 210 -46.41 -32.79 -8.33
C MET A 210 -46.94 -33.73 -7.24
N GLU A 211 -46.66 -33.43 -5.98
CA GLU A 211 -47.09 -34.22 -4.84
C GLU A 211 -48.60 -34.10 -4.60
N GLU A 212 -49.15 -32.90 -4.78
CA GLU A 212 -50.59 -32.66 -4.75
C GLU A 212 -51.32 -33.34 -5.92
N TYR A 213 -50.75 -33.30 -7.13
CA TYR A 213 -51.26 -34.06 -8.28
C TYR A 213 -51.28 -35.57 -7.98
N LYS A 214 -50.18 -36.13 -7.45
CA LYS A 214 -50.10 -37.54 -7.07
C LYS A 214 -51.15 -37.90 -6.00
N ARG A 215 -51.36 -37.05 -5.01
CA ARG A 215 -52.39 -37.24 -3.97
C ARG A 215 -53.80 -37.24 -4.57
N ARG A 216 -54.12 -36.28 -5.44
CA ARG A 216 -55.44 -36.21 -6.11
C ARG A 216 -55.68 -37.41 -7.03
N LYS A 217 -54.65 -37.88 -7.73
CA LYS A 217 -54.70 -39.10 -8.56
C LYS A 217 -54.95 -40.36 -7.74
N ALA A 218 -54.24 -40.52 -6.62
CA ALA A 218 -54.41 -41.68 -5.73
C ALA A 218 -55.81 -41.72 -5.08
N ALA A 219 -56.42 -40.57 -4.84
CA ALA A 219 -57.78 -40.44 -4.31
C ALA A 219 -58.89 -40.53 -5.39
N GLY A 220 -58.55 -40.79 -6.66
CA GLY A 220 -59.52 -40.93 -7.75
C GLY A 220 -60.17 -39.61 -8.21
N LEU A 221 -59.65 -38.46 -7.78
CA LEU A 221 -60.21 -37.13 -8.07
C LEU A 221 -59.74 -36.53 -9.41
N THR A 222 -58.80 -37.19 -10.08
CA THR A 222 -58.21 -36.79 -11.37
C THR A 222 -57.89 -38.02 -12.21
N LYS A 223 -58.29 -38.04 -13.49
CA LYS A 223 -57.95 -39.10 -14.45
C LYS A 223 -56.47 -39.06 -14.85
#